data_AF-A0A7C4QD50-F1
#
_entry.id   AF-A0A7C4QD50-F1
#
_cell.length_a   1.000
_cell.length_b   1.000
_cell.length_c   1.000
_cell.angle_alpha   90.00
_cell.angle_beta   90.00
_cell.angle_gamma   90.00
#
_symmetry.space_group_name_H-M   'P 1'
#
loop_
_entity.id
_entity.type
_entity.pdbx_description
1 polymer ?
#
loop_
_entity_poly.entity_id
_entity_poly.type
_entity_poly.pdbx_seq_one_letter_code
_entity_poly.pdbx_strand_id
1 'polypeptide(L)' 'MIGEDEGWCFFVMPIVVKAKKDESSDGVIRRFKKKVMTEDVVNEVRKREFHRTDAMKRKERNNAVRRKQFVER' A
#
# COMPACT_ATOMS: atom_id res chain seq x y z
N MET A 1 30.85 -16.84 -6.57
CA MET A 1 29.39 -16.99 -6.74
C MET A 1 28.79 -15.75 -6.12
N ILE A 2 28.54 -14.73 -6.96
CA ILE A 2 28.05 -13.43 -6.54
C ILE A 2 26.58 -13.65 -6.22
N GLY A 3 26.27 -13.90 -4.95
CA GLY A 3 24.90 -13.91 -4.47
C GLY A 3 24.42 -12.48 -4.58
N GLU A 4 23.48 -12.25 -5.48
CA GLU A 4 22.81 -10.99 -5.67
C GLU A 4 22.25 -10.54 -4.32
N ASP A 5 22.88 -9.51 -3.75
CA ASP A 5 22.29 -8.68 -2.72
C ASP A 5 21.03 -8.05 -3.32
N GLU A 6 19.92 -8.80 -3.33
CA GLU A 6 18.58 -8.23 -3.45
C GLU A 6 18.30 -7.46 -2.15
N GLY A 7 19.04 -6.37 -1.96
CA GLY A 7 18.70 -5.32 -1.05
C GLY A 7 17.26 -4.97 -1.37
N TRP A 8 16.38 -5.19 -0.40
CA TRP A 8 14.96 -4.90 -0.44
C TRP A 8 14.74 -3.41 -0.69
N CYS A 9 14.92 -3.01 -1.94
CA CYS A 9 14.57 -1.72 -2.45
C CYS A 9 13.07 -1.80 -2.71
N PHE A 10 12.30 -1.79 -1.63
CA PHE A 10 10.89 -1.40 -1.60
C PHE A 10 10.75 0.10 -1.94
N PHE A 11 11.53 0.57 -2.92
CA PHE A 11 11.44 1.88 -3.53
C PHE A 11 10.15 1.84 -4.34
N VAL A 12 9.15 2.53 -3.78
CA VAL A 12 7.80 2.66 -4.28
C VAL A 12 7.87 2.88 -5.80
N MET A 13 7.58 1.83 -6.58
CA MET A 13 7.59 1.95 -8.03
C MET A 13 6.44 2.90 -8.39
N PRO A 14 6.68 3.97 -9.18
CA PRO A 14 5.65 4.95 -9.47
C PRO A 14 4.49 4.29 -10.21
N ILE A 15 3.27 4.49 -9.72
CA ILE A 15 2.06 3.97 -10.36
C ILE A 15 1.81 4.75 -11.65
N VAL A 16 2.07 4.12 -12.79
CA VAL A 16 1.82 4.72 -14.11
C VAL A 16 0.50 4.21 -14.69
N VAL A 17 -0.38 5.15 -15.08
CA VAL A 17 -1.60 4.87 -15.85
C VAL A 17 -1.54 5.67 -17.14
N LYS A 18 -1.41 4.96 -18.26
CA LYS A 18 -1.51 5.57 -19.59
C LYS A 18 -2.98 5.83 -19.92
N ALA A 19 -3.27 7.00 -20.48
CA ALA A 19 -4.59 7.33 -20.98
C ALA A 19 -4.90 6.52 -22.24
N LYS A 20 -6.15 6.11 -22.43
CA LYS A 20 -6.62 5.51 -23.68
C LYS A 20 -7.19 6.61 -24.58
N LYS A 21 -7.17 6.38 -25.90
CA LYS A 21 -7.55 7.38 -26.91
C LYS A 21 -8.99 7.88 -26.77
N ASP A 22 -9.90 7.02 -26.31
CA ASP A 22 -11.34 7.30 -26.21
C ASP A 22 -11.81 7.47 -24.75
N GLU A 23 -10.92 7.85 -23.83
CA GLU A 23 -11.25 7.96 -22.42
C GLU A 23 -11.33 9.40 -21.92
N SER A 24 -12.33 9.68 -21.08
CA SER A 24 -12.39 10.94 -20.35
C SER A 24 -11.28 11.05 -19.29
N SER A 25 -10.88 12.27 -18.98
CA SER A 25 -9.94 12.59 -17.90
C SER A 25 -10.33 11.95 -16.56
N ASP A 26 -11.63 12.01 -16.21
CA ASP A 26 -12.16 11.38 -15.00
C ASP A 26 -12.02 9.86 -14.97
N GLY A 27 -12.15 9.19 -16.13
CA GLY A 27 -11.92 7.75 -16.25
C GLY A 27 -10.49 7.36 -15.87
N VAL A 28 -9.52 8.13 -16.35
CA VAL A 28 -8.10 7.91 -16.08
C VAL A 28 -7.81 8.09 -14.58
N ILE A 29 -8.34 9.17 -14.00
CA ILE A 29 -8.20 9.48 -12.56
C ILE A 29 -8.80 8.36 -11.71
N ARG A 30 -9.97 7.84 -12.07
CA ARG A 30 -10.62 6.74 -11.34
C ARG A 30 -9.77 5.47 -11.35
N ARG A 31 -9.19 5.10 -12.49
CA ARG A 31 -8.30 3.93 -12.58
C ARG A 31 -7.01 4.12 -11.80
N PHE A 32 -6.44 5.32 -11.85
CA PHE A 32 -5.27 5.66 -11.05
C PHE A 32 -5.57 5.52 -9.55
N LYS A 33 -6.66 6.14 -9.07
CA LYS A 33 -7.13 5.99 -7.68
C LYS A 33 -7.33 4.53 -7.30
N LYS A 34 -7.93 3.72 -8.18
CA LYS A 34 -8.11 2.28 -7.93
C LYS A 34 -6.78 1.55 -7.75
N LYS A 35 -5.80 1.78 -8.63
CA LYS A 35 -4.46 1.19 -8.48
C LYS A 35 -3.76 1.62 -7.20
N VAL A 36 -3.80 2.91 -6.86
CA VAL A 36 -3.24 3.45 -5.60
C VAL A 36 -3.84 2.77 -4.38
N MET A 37 -5.16 2.53 -4.38
CA MET A 37 -5.84 1.82 -3.30
C MET A 37 -5.49 0.33 -3.26
N THR A 38 -5.35 -0.33 -4.41
CA THR A 38 -4.97 -1.75 -4.49
C THR A 38 -3.55 -2.01 -3.99
N GLU A 39 -2.61 -1.12 -4.32
CA GLU A 39 -1.21 -1.24 -3.92
C GLU A 39 -0.93 -0.75 -2.49
N ASP A 40 -1.95 -0.21 -1.79
CA ASP A 40 -1.91 0.27 -0.40
C ASP A 40 -0.74 1.23 -0.08
N VAL A 41 -0.25 1.94 -1.11
CA VAL A 41 0.97 2.77 -1.05
C VAL A 41 0.90 3.83 0.05
N VAL A 42 -0.29 4.43 0.24
CA VAL A 42 -0.50 5.48 1.25
C VAL A 42 -0.31 4.95 2.67
N ASN A 43 -0.79 3.74 2.96
CA ASN A 43 -0.63 3.14 4.28
C ASN A 43 0.80 2.67 4.51
N GLU A 44 1.47 2.21 3.46
CA GLU A 44 2.86 1.78 3.54
C GLU A 44 3.80 2.95 3.86
N VAL A 45 3.61 4.11 3.22
CA VAL A 45 4.34 5.34 3.56
C VAL A 45 4.11 5.72 5.02
N ARG A 46 2.85 5.75 5.49
CA ARG A 46 2.51 6.06 6.89
C ARG A 46 3.09 5.09 7.92
N LYS A 47 3.29 3.82 7.55
CA LYS A 47 3.94 2.84 8.43
C LYS A 47 5.45 3.09 8.54
N ARG A 48 6.06 3.63 7.48
CA ARG A 48 7.50 3.92 7.39
C ARG A 48 7.88 5.28 7.96
N GLU A 49 6.94 6.22 8.05
CA GLU A 49 7.16 7.56 8.63
C GLU A 49 7.73 7.52 10.06
N PHE A 50 7.37 6.51 10.86
CA PHE A 50 7.86 6.36 12.22
C PHE A 50 8.37 4.94 12.48
N HIS A 51 9.51 4.82 13.18
CA HIS A 51 10.01 3.52 13.62
C HIS A 51 9.01 2.88 14.60
N ARG A 52 8.52 1.68 14.25
CA ARG A 52 7.64 0.88 15.10
C ARG A 52 8.38 -0.35 15.60
N THR A 53 8.45 -0.51 16.91
CA THR A 53 8.94 -1.75 17.53
C THR A 53 7.99 -2.91 17.22
N ASP A 54 8.51 -4.15 17.23
CA ASP A 54 7.70 -5.33 16.88
C ASP A 54 6.55 -5.58 17.85
N ALA A 55 6.69 -5.15 19.11
CA ALA A 55 5.60 -5.15 20.08
C ALA A 55 4.43 -4.27 19.63
N MET A 56 4.70 -3.06 19.10
CA MET A 56 3.66 -2.18 18.58
C MET A 56 2.99 -2.75 17.35
N LYS A 57 3.75 -3.34 16.42
CA LYS A 57 3.19 -4.00 15.22
C LYS A 57 2.23 -5.14 15.59
N ARG A 58 2.61 -5.97 16.58
CA ARG A 58 1.75 -7.05 17.11
C ARG A 58 0.48 -6.51 17.76
N LYS A 59 0.60 -5.44 18.56
CA LYS A 59 -0.55 -4.78 19.21
C LYS A 59 -1.53 -4.20 18.18
N GLU A 60 -1.02 -3.54 17.14
CA GLU A 60 -1.82 -2.97 16.06
C GLU A 60 -2.56 -4.04 15.26
N ARG A 61 -1.89 -5.15 14.92
CA ARG A 61 -2.51 -6.31 14.26
C ARG A 61 -3.66 -6.89 15.10
N ASN A 62 -3.44 -7.10 16.40
CA ASN A 62 -4.47 -7.63 17.28
C ASN A 62 -5.67 -6.67 17.41
N ASN A 63 -5.42 -5.36 17.43
CA ASN A 63 -6.46 -4.35 17.44
C ASN A 63 -7.26 -4.34 16.13
N ALA A 64 -6.59 -4.47 14.97
CA ALA A 64 -7.25 -4.56 13.68
C ALA A 64 -8.17 -5.79 13.58
N VAL A 65 -7.74 -6.95 14.09
CA VAL A 65 -8.56 -8.17 14.16
C VAL A 65 -9.77 -7.96 15.07
N ARG A 66 -9.59 -7.39 16.26
CA ARG A 66 -10.69 -7.08 17.19
C ARG A 66 -11.70 -6.12 16.57
N ARG A 67 -11.24 -5.06 15.90
CA ARG A 67 -12.12 -4.10 15.21
C ARG A 67 -12.96 -4.79 14.13
N LYS A 68 -12.38 -5.68 13.33
CA LYS A 68 -13.12 -6.46 12.31
C LYS A 68 -14.20 -7.34 12.95
N GLN A 69 -13.87 -8.04 14.04
CA GLN A 69 -14.82 -8.90 14.77
C GLN A 69 -16.02 -8.13 15.36
N PHE A 70 -15.86 -6.85 15.69
CA PHE A 70 -16.95 -6.01 16.19
C PHE A 70 -17.84 -5.44 15.09
N VAL A 71 -17.32 -5.28 13.87
CA VAL A 71 -18.06 -4.71 12.73
C VAL A 71 -18.85 -5.78 11.97
N GLU A 72 -18.38 -7.02 11.96
CA GLU A 72 -19.06 -8.16 11.31
C GLU A 72 -20.12 -8.85 12.19
N ARG A 73 -20.32 -8.38 13.43
CA ARG A 73 -21.33 -8.88 14.36
C ARG A 73 -22.57 -7.99 14.36
#